data_AF-A0A2U8WVM0-F1
#
_entry.id   AF-A0A2U8WVM0-F1
#
_cell.length_a   1.000
_cell.length_b   1.000
_cell.length_c   1.000
_cell.angle_alpha   90.00
_cell.angle_beta   90.00
_cell.angle_gamma   90.00
#
_symmetry.space_group_name_H-M   'P 1'
#
loop_
_entity.id
_entity.type
_entity.pdbx_description
1 polymer ?
#
loop_
_entity_poly.entity_id
_entity_poly.type
_entity_poly.pdbx_seq_one_letter_code
_entity_poly.pdbx_strand_id
1 'polypeptide(L)'
;MALADKESSFQPSVRAGTSSAEGLFQFLTGTWLELVRSFGAKHGFSAEADLVEKRGGTLVVLKEADRRRVLALRRDPYAASLMAGEMMKRDRSRVEQRLGRDLTTTECYFAHFLGAASAGKFMELTAEKPHQPAQASFRAAAKANRSLFFRREGRKVRSLTVAEVYDRLDGMIDQRLDLYQPVAAIAERIDNRRPSDPPPAALSQLP
;
A
#
# COMPACT_ATOMS: atom_id res chain seq x y z
N MET A 1 2.92 8.94 2.48
CA MET A 1 2.10 9.97 1.79
C MET A 1 1.98 9.71 0.30
N ALA A 2 3.09 9.55 -0.44
CA ALA A 2 3.08 9.24 -1.88
C ALA A 2 2.07 8.14 -2.28
N LEU A 3 1.96 7.08 -1.48
CA LEU A 3 1.01 6.01 -1.72
C LEU A 3 -0.46 6.47 -1.58
N ALA A 4 -0.80 7.21 -0.53
CA ALA A 4 -2.17 7.71 -0.33
C ALA A 4 -2.58 8.73 -1.41
N ASP A 5 -1.65 9.56 -1.88
CA ASP A 5 -1.86 10.41 -3.05
C ASP A 5 -2.18 9.58 -4.29
N LYS A 6 -1.33 8.58 -4.55
CA LYS A 6 -1.43 7.74 -5.75
C LYS A 6 -2.69 6.87 -5.78
N GLU A 7 -3.13 6.39 -4.63
CA GLU A 7 -4.25 5.44 -4.52
C GLU A 7 -5.61 6.13 -4.37
N SER A 8 -5.68 7.28 -3.70
CA SER A 8 -6.97 7.96 -3.47
C SER A 8 -6.94 9.47 -3.55
N SER A 9 -5.80 10.08 -3.87
CA SER A 9 -5.60 11.53 -3.78
C SER A 9 -5.97 12.05 -2.38
N PHE A 10 -5.57 11.30 -1.34
CA PHE A 10 -5.89 11.54 0.07
C PHE A 10 -7.38 11.54 0.44
N GLN A 11 -8.25 11.00 -0.40
CA GLN A 11 -9.66 10.86 -0.06
C GLN A 11 -9.90 9.54 0.69
N PRO A 12 -10.28 9.58 1.98
CA PRO A 12 -10.40 8.37 2.81
C PRO A 12 -11.67 7.56 2.54
N SER A 13 -12.64 8.12 1.81
CA SER A 13 -13.92 7.47 1.50
C SER A 13 -14.00 6.95 0.06
N VAL A 14 -12.95 7.09 -0.74
CA VAL A 14 -12.95 6.62 -2.14
C VAL A 14 -13.05 5.11 -2.19
N ARG A 15 -13.93 4.62 -3.06
CA ARG A 15 -14.12 3.21 -3.37
C ARG A 15 -13.95 2.97 -4.86
N ALA A 16 -13.18 1.95 -5.21
CA ALA A 16 -13.02 1.54 -6.61
C ALA A 16 -14.34 0.96 -7.16
N GLY A 17 -14.71 1.34 -8.38
CA GLY A 17 -15.94 0.85 -9.02
C GLY A 17 -15.89 -0.62 -9.48
N THR A 18 -14.71 -1.21 -9.57
CA THR A 18 -14.49 -2.56 -10.15
C THR A 18 -13.97 -3.59 -9.16
N SER A 19 -13.76 -3.20 -7.90
CA SER A 19 -13.18 -4.08 -6.88
C SER A 19 -13.72 -3.75 -5.48
N SER A 20 -13.20 -4.48 -4.48
CA SER A 20 -13.50 -4.18 -3.08
C SER A 20 -12.60 -3.09 -2.50
N ALA A 21 -11.67 -2.54 -3.28
CA ALA A 21 -10.72 -1.53 -2.83
C ALA A 21 -11.44 -0.27 -2.31
N GLU A 22 -11.02 0.18 -1.14
CA GLU A 22 -11.63 1.31 -0.44
C GLU A 22 -10.59 1.96 0.50
N GLY A 23 -10.73 3.27 0.73
CA GLY A 23 -9.90 3.99 1.69
C GLY A 23 -8.67 4.67 1.09
N LEU A 24 -7.87 5.30 1.96
CA LEU A 24 -6.65 6.02 1.57
C LEU A 24 -5.67 5.17 0.76
N PHE A 25 -5.60 3.88 1.07
CA PHE A 25 -4.65 2.94 0.47
C PHE A 25 -5.33 1.86 -0.38
N GLN A 26 -6.62 2.06 -0.71
CA GLN A 26 -7.38 1.19 -1.60
C GLN A 26 -7.29 -0.31 -1.22
N PHE A 27 -7.34 -0.63 0.07
CA PHE A 27 -7.23 -2.01 0.54
C PHE A 27 -8.38 -2.88 0.05
N LEU A 28 -8.06 -4.04 -0.51
CA LEU A 28 -9.04 -5.09 -0.80
C LEU A 28 -9.55 -5.72 0.51
N THR A 29 -10.76 -6.28 0.48
CA THR A 29 -11.37 -6.93 1.66
C THR A 29 -10.46 -8.00 2.26
N GLY A 30 -9.94 -8.92 1.45
CA GLY A 30 -9.09 -10.01 1.94
C GLY A 30 -7.80 -9.52 2.59
N THR A 31 -7.10 -8.60 1.90
CA THR A 31 -5.88 -7.96 2.41
C THR A 31 -6.14 -7.23 3.72
N TRP A 32 -7.25 -6.50 3.81
CA TRP A 32 -7.61 -5.77 5.02
C TRP A 32 -7.82 -6.70 6.22
N LEU A 33 -8.59 -7.78 6.04
CA LEU A 33 -8.81 -8.76 7.10
C LEU A 33 -7.50 -9.42 7.55
N GLU A 34 -6.56 -9.68 6.63
CA GLU A 34 -5.24 -10.21 6.96
C GLU A 34 -4.44 -9.23 7.83
N LEU A 35 -4.43 -7.94 7.47
CA LEU A 35 -3.71 -6.91 8.22
C LEU A 35 -4.31 -6.68 9.60
N VAL A 36 -5.64 -6.54 9.70
CA VAL A 36 -6.33 -6.37 10.99
C VAL A 36 -6.09 -7.56 11.90
N ARG A 37 -6.20 -8.79 11.39
CA ARG A 37 -5.92 -9.99 12.18
C ARG A 37 -4.47 -10.05 12.65
N SER A 38 -3.51 -9.66 11.81
CA SER A 38 -2.08 -9.81 12.09
C SER A 38 -1.52 -8.69 12.97
N PHE A 39 -2.05 -7.47 12.81
CA PHE A 39 -1.46 -6.26 13.38
C PHE A 39 -2.45 -5.38 14.16
N GLY A 40 -3.76 -5.64 14.08
CA GLY A 40 -4.78 -4.82 14.73
C GLY A 40 -4.56 -4.70 16.24
N ALA A 41 -4.29 -5.82 16.92
CA ALA A 41 -4.05 -5.84 18.36
C ALA A 41 -2.85 -4.96 18.79
N LYS A 42 -1.77 -4.95 18.00
CA LYS A 42 -0.59 -4.10 18.25
C LYS A 42 -0.92 -2.61 18.26
N HIS A 43 -1.99 -2.23 17.57
CA HIS A 43 -2.39 -0.84 17.32
C HIS A 43 -3.69 -0.45 18.02
N GLY A 44 -4.15 -1.25 18.99
CA GLY A 44 -5.36 -0.96 19.79
C GLY A 44 -6.67 -1.45 19.17
N PHE A 45 -6.63 -2.24 18.10
CA PHE A 45 -7.79 -2.84 17.43
C PHE A 45 -7.94 -4.34 17.75
N SER A 46 -7.66 -4.74 19.00
CA SER A 46 -7.74 -6.15 19.41
C SER A 46 -9.15 -6.71 19.22
N ALA A 47 -10.19 -5.93 19.56
CA ALA A 47 -11.58 -6.35 19.41
C ALA A 47 -11.95 -6.66 17.94
N GLU A 48 -11.44 -5.87 16.99
CA GLU A 48 -11.63 -6.11 15.56
C GLU A 48 -10.77 -7.27 15.05
N ALA A 49 -9.54 -7.42 15.55
CA ALA A 49 -8.65 -8.52 15.19
C ALA A 49 -9.22 -9.89 15.60
N ASP A 50 -9.78 -9.98 16.81
CA ASP A 50 -10.36 -11.21 17.37
C ASP A 50 -11.60 -11.69 16.61
N LEU A 51 -12.28 -10.80 15.90
CA LEU A 51 -13.43 -11.13 15.05
C LEU A 51 -13.05 -11.77 13.72
N VAL A 52 -11.77 -11.68 13.31
CA VAL A 52 -11.31 -12.21 12.02
C VAL A 52 -10.89 -13.67 12.16
N GLU A 53 -11.73 -14.55 11.61
CA GLU A 53 -11.54 -15.99 11.68
C GLU A 53 -11.04 -16.57 10.35
N LYS A 54 -10.28 -17.68 10.42
CA LYS A 54 -9.93 -18.46 9.24
C LYS A 54 -10.94 -19.60 9.05
N ARG A 55 -11.65 -19.60 7.92
CA ARG A 55 -12.62 -20.64 7.52
C ARG A 55 -12.30 -21.13 6.11
N GLY A 56 -12.07 -22.43 5.94
CA GLY A 56 -11.80 -23.03 4.63
C GLY A 56 -10.66 -22.35 3.86
N GLY A 57 -9.61 -21.90 4.56
CA GLY A 57 -8.48 -21.19 3.96
C GLY A 57 -8.67 -19.69 3.74
N THR A 58 -9.88 -19.15 3.94
CA THR A 58 -10.20 -17.72 3.75
C THR A 58 -10.41 -17.02 5.08
N LEU A 59 -10.12 -15.71 5.14
CA LEU A 59 -10.41 -14.88 6.31
C LEU A 59 -11.82 -14.30 6.22
N VAL A 60 -12.59 -14.42 7.30
CA VAL A 60 -13.98 -13.99 7.37
C VAL A 60 -14.27 -13.33 8.72
N VAL A 61 -15.31 -12.50 8.76
CA VAL A 61 -15.94 -12.02 9.99
C VAL A 61 -17.39 -12.51 9.94
N LEU A 62 -17.80 -13.32 10.92
CA LEU A 62 -19.02 -14.12 10.83
C LEU A 62 -20.31 -13.28 10.91
N LYS A 63 -20.37 -12.33 11.85
CA LYS A 63 -21.52 -11.48 12.04
C LYS A 63 -21.44 -10.29 11.08
N GLU A 64 -22.51 -10.04 10.33
CA GLU A 64 -22.49 -8.98 9.31
C GLU A 64 -22.31 -7.58 9.92
N ALA A 65 -22.87 -7.33 11.11
CA ALA A 65 -22.66 -6.06 11.81
C ALA A 65 -21.18 -5.83 12.16
N ASP A 66 -20.51 -6.87 12.68
CA ASP A 66 -19.07 -6.83 12.98
C ASP A 66 -18.24 -6.71 11.71
N ARG A 67 -18.61 -7.43 10.66
CA ARG A 67 -17.96 -7.35 9.34
C ARG A 67 -17.98 -5.93 8.79
N ARG A 68 -19.13 -5.25 8.87
CA ARG A 68 -19.25 -3.84 8.48
C ARG A 68 -18.36 -2.95 9.33
N ARG A 69 -18.30 -3.14 10.65
CA ARG A 69 -17.42 -2.38 11.56
C ARG A 69 -15.95 -2.55 11.18
N VAL A 70 -15.49 -3.80 11.04
CA VAL A 70 -14.09 -4.12 10.70
C VAL A 70 -13.73 -3.53 9.34
N LEU A 71 -14.58 -3.65 8.32
CA LEU A 71 -14.28 -3.12 6.98
C LEU A 71 -14.37 -1.59 6.90
N ALA A 72 -15.18 -0.95 7.73
CA ALA A 72 -15.31 0.50 7.77
C ALA A 72 -14.01 1.19 8.21
N LEU A 73 -13.17 0.52 9.01
CA LEU A 73 -11.85 1.03 9.41
C LEU A 73 -10.90 1.29 8.22
N ARG A 74 -11.17 0.75 7.02
CA ARG A 74 -10.42 1.14 5.81
C ARG A 74 -10.55 2.63 5.48
N ARG A 75 -11.67 3.24 5.89
CA ARG A 75 -11.96 4.66 5.70
C ARG A 75 -11.48 5.52 6.86
N ASP A 76 -11.00 4.92 7.94
CA ASP A 76 -10.36 5.65 9.03
C ASP A 76 -8.91 5.95 8.62
N PRO A 77 -8.52 7.23 8.44
CA PRO A 77 -7.18 7.59 8.00
C PRO A 77 -6.06 7.05 8.90
N TYR A 78 -6.30 7.00 10.21
CA TYR A 78 -5.32 6.58 11.20
C TYR A 78 -5.13 5.07 11.15
N ALA A 79 -6.23 4.30 11.27
CA ALA A 79 -6.18 2.84 11.20
C ALA A 79 -5.60 2.37 9.86
N ALA A 80 -6.04 2.97 8.75
CA ALA A 80 -5.55 2.62 7.42
C ALA A 80 -4.05 2.92 7.26
N SER A 81 -3.55 4.03 7.81
CA SER A 81 -2.12 4.39 7.75
C SER A 81 -1.25 3.44 8.57
N LEU A 82 -1.72 3.02 9.75
CA LEU A 82 -1.01 2.02 10.56
C LEU A 82 -0.92 0.68 9.84
N MET A 83 -2.04 0.20 9.28
CA MET A 83 -2.05 -1.05 8.54
C MET A 83 -1.21 -0.98 7.26
N ALA A 84 -1.19 0.16 6.57
CA ALA A 84 -0.31 0.38 5.43
C ALA A 84 1.17 0.30 5.82
N GLY A 85 1.55 0.93 6.93
CA GLY A 85 2.92 0.87 7.46
C GLY A 85 3.33 -0.56 7.83
N GLU A 86 2.47 -1.32 8.49
CA GLU A 86 2.74 -2.74 8.83
C GLU A 86 2.85 -3.61 7.57
N MET A 87 1.97 -3.40 6.58
CA MET A 87 2.04 -4.12 5.31
C MET A 87 3.36 -3.83 4.58
N MET A 88 3.76 -2.56 4.50
CA MET A 88 5.02 -2.16 3.86
C MET A 88 6.23 -2.78 4.55
N LYS A 89 6.28 -2.78 5.89
CA LYS A 89 7.35 -3.43 6.66
C LYS A 89 7.41 -4.92 6.37
N ARG A 90 6.28 -5.61 6.45
CA ARG A 90 6.17 -7.05 6.20
C ARG A 90 6.59 -7.41 4.78
N ASP A 91 6.08 -6.69 3.79
CA ASP A 91 6.32 -6.99 2.39
C ASP A 91 7.77 -6.68 1.99
N ARG A 92 8.34 -5.58 2.51
CA ARG A 92 9.77 -5.27 2.41
C ARG A 92 10.62 -6.42 2.93
N SER A 93 10.42 -6.84 4.19
CA SER A 93 11.23 -7.91 4.79
C SER A 93 11.15 -9.23 4.01
N ARG A 94 9.97 -9.58 3.48
CA ARG A 94 9.81 -10.79 2.65
C ARG A 94 10.60 -10.73 1.34
N VAL A 95 10.64 -9.56 0.70
CA VAL A 95 11.37 -9.39 -0.55
C VAL A 95 12.88 -9.31 -0.28
N GLU A 96 13.32 -8.58 0.75
CA GLU A 96 14.75 -8.49 1.12
C GLU A 96 15.33 -9.87 1.46
N GLN A 97 14.60 -10.70 2.22
CA GLN A 97 14.98 -12.08 2.49
C GLN A 97 15.15 -12.92 1.23
N ARG A 98 14.29 -12.70 0.23
CA ARG A 98 14.36 -13.42 -1.04
C ARG A 98 15.54 -12.95 -1.91
N LEU A 99 15.83 -11.65 -1.91
CA LEU A 99 16.89 -11.06 -2.72
C LEU A 99 18.28 -11.15 -2.06
N GLY A 100 18.35 -11.37 -0.75
CA GLY A 100 19.60 -11.36 0.00
C GLY A 100 20.23 -9.96 0.12
N ARG A 101 19.44 -8.90 -0.08
CA ARG A 101 19.86 -7.49 0.04
C ARG A 101 18.68 -6.61 0.43
N ASP A 102 18.99 -5.42 0.93
CA ASP A 102 17.99 -4.40 1.22
C ASP A 102 17.32 -3.87 -0.06
N LEU A 103 16.06 -3.47 0.08
CA LEU A 103 15.31 -2.80 -0.99
C LEU A 103 15.59 -1.31 -1.01
N THR A 104 15.68 -0.75 -2.22
CA THR A 104 15.61 0.70 -2.41
C THR A 104 14.20 1.23 -2.10
N THR A 105 14.06 2.55 -1.98
CA THR A 105 12.77 3.20 -1.73
C THR A 105 11.76 2.89 -2.85
N THR A 106 12.20 2.96 -4.11
CA THR A 106 11.39 2.56 -5.26
C THR A 106 10.96 1.11 -5.17
N GLU A 107 11.89 0.20 -4.85
CA GLU A 107 11.57 -1.22 -4.77
C GLU A 107 10.58 -1.56 -3.64
N CYS A 108 10.62 -0.81 -2.53
CA CYS A 108 9.61 -0.91 -1.48
C CYS A 108 8.20 -0.56 -2.00
N TYR A 109 8.10 0.44 -2.89
CA TYR A 109 6.84 0.77 -3.55
C TYR A 109 6.40 -0.33 -4.53
N PHE A 110 7.33 -0.92 -5.29
CA PHE A 110 7.05 -2.07 -6.14
C PHE A 110 6.47 -3.24 -5.35
N ALA A 111 7.04 -3.53 -4.18
CA ALA A 111 6.56 -4.57 -3.28
C ALA A 111 5.11 -4.37 -2.88
N HIS A 112 4.70 -3.12 -2.63
CA HIS A 112 3.31 -2.78 -2.35
C HIS A 112 2.41 -2.97 -3.58
N PHE A 113 2.79 -2.40 -4.73
CA PHE A 113 1.96 -2.38 -5.93
C PHE A 113 1.73 -3.77 -6.55
N LEU A 114 2.77 -4.60 -6.64
CA LEU A 114 2.70 -5.94 -7.21
C LEU A 114 2.37 -7.02 -6.17
N GLY A 115 2.51 -6.70 -4.87
CA GLY A 115 2.60 -7.66 -3.78
C GLY A 115 3.99 -8.31 -3.69
N ALA A 116 4.40 -8.67 -2.48
CA ALA A 116 5.75 -9.17 -2.18
C ALA A 116 6.25 -10.29 -3.12
N ALA A 117 5.41 -11.27 -3.42
CA ALA A 117 5.79 -12.39 -4.29
C ALA A 117 6.09 -11.96 -5.73
N SER A 118 5.25 -11.10 -6.31
CA SER A 118 5.44 -10.64 -7.70
C SER A 118 6.57 -9.61 -7.79
N ALA A 119 6.75 -8.79 -6.76
CA ALA A 119 7.87 -7.85 -6.68
C ALA A 119 9.21 -8.56 -6.59
N GLY A 120 9.36 -9.59 -5.74
CA GLY A 120 10.59 -10.38 -5.68
C GLY A 120 10.96 -10.97 -7.05
N LYS A 121 9.99 -11.59 -7.74
CA LYS A 121 10.16 -12.09 -9.10
C LYS A 121 10.53 -10.97 -10.09
N PHE A 122 9.94 -9.79 -9.95
CA PHE A 122 10.23 -8.64 -10.82
C PHE A 122 11.68 -8.17 -10.65
N MET A 123 12.17 -8.11 -9.41
CA MET A 123 13.54 -7.69 -9.11
C MET A 123 14.56 -8.71 -9.63
N GLU A 124 14.31 -10.00 -9.47
CA GLU A 124 15.13 -11.06 -10.10
C GLU A 124 15.19 -10.86 -11.62
N LEU A 125 14.05 -10.64 -12.28
CA LEU A 125 14.00 -10.41 -13.73
C LEU A 125 14.69 -9.13 -14.17
N THR A 126 14.77 -8.12 -13.30
CA THR A 126 15.48 -6.86 -13.61
C THR A 126 16.98 -7.10 -13.72
N ALA A 127 17.53 -7.99 -12.88
CA ALA A 127 18.92 -8.40 -12.96
C ALA A 127 19.19 -9.42 -14.08
N GLU A 128 18.34 -10.43 -14.23
CA GLU A 128 18.60 -11.56 -15.14
C GLU A 128 18.15 -11.32 -16.57
N LYS A 129 17.00 -10.65 -16.77
CA LYS A 129 16.29 -10.55 -18.05
C LYS A 129 15.68 -9.15 -18.29
N PRO A 130 16.47 -8.05 -18.18
CA PRO A 130 15.96 -6.68 -18.25
C PRO A 130 15.26 -6.35 -19.57
N HIS A 131 15.65 -7.01 -20.67
CA HIS A 131 15.11 -6.77 -22.02
C HIS A 131 13.89 -7.65 -22.36
N GLN A 132 13.48 -8.57 -21.48
CA GLN A 132 12.29 -9.39 -21.72
C GLN A 132 11.02 -8.53 -21.63
N PRO A 133 10.01 -8.72 -22.50
CA PRO A 133 8.70 -8.08 -22.33
C PRO A 133 8.07 -8.43 -20.98
N ALA A 134 7.83 -7.43 -20.13
CA ALA A 134 7.35 -7.64 -18.77
C ALA A 134 6.00 -8.36 -18.71
N GLN A 135 5.12 -8.11 -19.69
CA GLN A 135 3.82 -8.78 -19.78
C GLN A 135 3.92 -10.32 -19.85
N ALA A 136 5.05 -10.86 -20.35
CA ALA A 136 5.22 -12.31 -20.49
C ALA A 136 5.26 -13.00 -19.11
N SER A 137 5.87 -12.33 -18.12
CA SER A 137 6.00 -12.81 -16.74
C SER A 137 4.88 -12.34 -15.82
N PHE A 138 4.18 -11.25 -16.18
CA PHE A 138 3.19 -10.56 -15.33
C PHE A 138 1.86 -10.29 -16.07
N ARG A 139 1.28 -11.32 -16.72
CA ARG A 139 0.09 -11.18 -17.58
C ARG A 139 -1.11 -10.52 -16.89
N ALA A 140 -1.43 -10.94 -15.67
CA ALA A 140 -2.57 -10.38 -14.92
C ALA A 140 -2.35 -8.90 -14.58
N ALA A 141 -1.16 -8.54 -14.09
CA ALA A 141 -0.80 -7.16 -13.79
C ALA A 141 -0.79 -6.30 -15.06
N ALA A 142 -0.30 -6.82 -16.19
CA ALA A 142 -0.31 -6.13 -17.47
C ALA A 142 -1.72 -5.89 -18.01
N LYS A 143 -2.64 -6.84 -17.81
CA LYS A 143 -4.06 -6.67 -18.17
C LYS A 143 -4.73 -5.60 -17.31
N ALA A 144 -4.50 -5.62 -16.01
CA ALA A 144 -5.07 -4.65 -15.07
C ALA A 144 -4.47 -3.24 -15.25
N ASN A 145 -3.19 -3.15 -15.60
CA ASN A 145 -2.43 -1.90 -15.59
C ASN A 145 -1.77 -1.63 -16.94
N ARG A 146 -2.58 -1.56 -18.00
CA ARG A 146 -2.05 -1.45 -19.38
C ARG A 146 -1.14 -0.23 -19.60
N SER A 147 -1.38 0.89 -18.95
CA SER A 147 -0.53 2.08 -19.08
C SER A 147 0.89 1.86 -18.55
N LEU A 148 1.08 0.93 -17.60
CA LEU A 148 2.40 0.61 -17.05
C LEU A 148 3.16 -0.36 -17.93
N PHE A 149 2.49 -1.37 -18.50
CA PHE A 149 3.16 -2.44 -19.24
C PHE A 149 3.27 -2.19 -20.74
N PHE A 150 2.61 -1.16 -21.27
CA PHE A 150 2.59 -0.87 -22.70
C PHE A 150 2.84 0.61 -23.00
N ARG A 151 3.36 0.90 -24.19
CA ARG A 151 3.54 2.26 -24.74
C ARG A 151 2.91 2.33 -26.12
N ARG A 152 2.23 3.44 -26.43
CA ARG A 152 1.77 3.72 -27.79
C ARG A 152 2.92 4.32 -28.59
N GLU A 153 3.15 3.79 -29.78
CA GLU A 153 4.13 4.26 -30.75
C GLU A 153 3.41 4.46 -32.08
N GLY A 154 2.99 5.70 -32.34
CA GLY A 154 2.05 6.02 -33.40
C GLY A 154 0.73 5.24 -33.25
N ARG A 155 0.39 4.44 -34.28
CA ARG A 155 -0.81 3.58 -34.27
C ARG A 155 -0.60 2.22 -33.59
N LYS A 156 0.63 1.86 -33.22
CA LYS A 156 0.96 0.55 -32.64
C LYS A 156 1.07 0.64 -31.12
N VAL A 157 0.82 -0.49 -30.44
CA VAL A 157 1.05 -0.65 -29.01
C VAL A 157 2.24 -1.59 -28.83
N ARG A 158 3.32 -1.10 -28.22
CA ARG A 158 4.50 -1.89 -27.88
C ARG A 158 4.43 -2.34 -26.41
N SER A 159 4.81 -3.58 -26.15
CA SER A 159 5.03 -4.05 -24.78
C SER A 159 6.36 -3.52 -24.27
N LEU A 160 6.35 -3.00 -23.04
CA LEU A 160 7.56 -2.58 -22.37
C LEU A 160 8.36 -3.79 -21.85
N THR A 161 9.68 -3.62 -21.80
CA THR A 161 10.58 -4.57 -21.16
C THR A 161 10.50 -4.47 -19.64
N VAL A 162 11.11 -5.41 -18.92
CA VAL A 162 11.21 -5.36 -17.45
C VAL A 162 11.89 -4.07 -17.00
N ALA A 163 13.03 -3.70 -17.61
CA ALA A 163 13.71 -2.45 -17.29
C ALA A 163 12.85 -1.20 -17.59
N GLU A 164 12.15 -1.16 -18.73
CA GLU A 164 11.30 0.00 -19.05
C GLU A 164 10.09 0.12 -18.12
N VAL A 165 9.57 -0.99 -17.60
CA VAL A 165 8.52 -0.97 -16.56
C VAL A 165 9.12 -0.52 -15.23
N TYR A 166 10.37 -0.91 -14.92
CA TYR A 166 11.11 -0.43 -13.76
C TYR A 166 11.20 1.11 -13.79
N ASP A 167 11.84 1.66 -14.83
CA ASP A 167 12.11 3.10 -14.96
C ASP A 167 10.83 3.95 -14.95
N ARG A 168 9.75 3.43 -15.56
CA ARG A 168 8.46 4.13 -15.59
C ARG A 168 7.86 4.27 -14.20
N LEU A 169 7.95 3.23 -13.38
CA LEU A 169 7.42 3.25 -12.02
C LEU A 169 8.34 4.03 -11.08
N ASP A 170 9.65 3.89 -11.24
CA ASP A 170 10.66 4.68 -10.54
C ASP A 170 10.41 6.19 -10.71
N GLY A 171 10.35 6.67 -11.95
CA GLY A 171 10.07 8.09 -12.22
C GLY A 171 8.70 8.58 -11.73
N MET A 172 7.67 7.72 -11.71
CA MET A 172 6.35 8.08 -11.17
C MET A 172 6.38 8.27 -9.65
N ILE A 173 7.28 7.55 -8.95
CA ILE A 173 7.38 7.53 -7.51
C ILE A 173 8.36 8.56 -7.00
N ASP A 174 9.49 8.75 -7.65
CA ASP A 174 10.43 9.82 -7.32
C ASP A 174 9.74 11.18 -7.31
N GLN A 175 8.94 11.49 -8.34
CA GLN A 175 8.14 12.71 -8.39
C GLN A 175 7.24 12.89 -7.15
N ARG A 176 6.64 11.82 -6.65
CA ARG A 176 5.78 11.88 -5.45
C ARG A 176 6.57 11.93 -4.17
N LEU A 177 7.67 11.20 -4.08
CA LEU A 177 8.54 11.25 -2.93
C LEU A 177 9.06 12.68 -2.77
N ASP A 178 9.58 13.30 -3.82
CA ASP A 178 10.06 14.68 -3.83
C ASP A 178 8.99 15.68 -3.37
N LEU A 179 7.75 15.51 -3.86
CA LEU A 179 6.62 16.35 -3.44
C LEU A 179 6.33 16.28 -1.93
N TYR A 180 6.55 15.13 -1.29
CA TYR A 180 6.22 14.92 0.12
C TYR A 180 7.43 14.87 1.06
N GLN A 181 8.67 14.89 0.56
CA GLN A 181 9.88 14.98 1.37
C GLN A 181 9.81 16.13 2.40
N PRO A 182 9.38 17.36 2.04
CA PRO A 182 9.32 18.46 2.99
C PRO A 182 8.29 18.27 4.11
N VAL A 183 7.30 17.39 3.92
CA VAL A 183 6.23 17.18 4.90
C VAL A 183 6.77 16.52 6.18
N ALA A 184 7.83 15.71 6.10
CA ALA A 184 8.45 15.13 7.29
C ALA A 184 8.95 16.21 8.26
N ALA A 185 9.61 17.24 7.74
CA ALA A 185 10.10 18.38 8.52
C ALA A 185 8.97 19.23 9.12
N ILE A 186 7.78 19.24 8.49
CA ILE A 186 6.59 19.90 9.02
C ILE A 186 5.92 19.03 10.08
N ALA A 187 5.86 17.71 9.87
CA ALA A 187 5.24 16.77 10.80
C ALA A 187 5.92 16.76 12.17
N GLU A 188 7.24 16.94 12.23
CA GLU A 188 7.98 17.12 13.50
C GLU A 188 7.52 18.35 14.30
N ARG A 189 6.83 19.31 13.65
CA ARG A 189 6.26 20.51 14.25
C ARG A 189 4.77 20.39 14.52
N ILE A 190 4.13 19.33 14.03
CA ILE A 190 2.72 19.04 14.26
C ILE A 190 2.61 18.33 15.62
N ASP A 191 1.60 18.73 16.38
CA ASP A 191 1.26 18.10 17.64
C ASP A 191 0.90 16.62 17.42
N ASN A 192 1.72 15.71 17.95
CA ASN A 192 1.58 14.27 17.79
C ASN A 192 0.48 13.65 18.69
N ARG A 193 -0.27 14.48 19.43
CA ARG A 193 -1.41 14.05 20.22
C ARG A 193 -2.49 13.43 19.32
N ARG A 194 -3.15 12.39 19.81
CA ARG A 194 -4.37 11.88 19.16
C ARG A 194 -5.44 12.98 19.23
N PRO A 195 -6.41 13.01 18.29
CA PRO A 195 -7.54 13.96 18.37
C PRO A 195 -8.31 13.90 19.70
N SER A 196 -8.21 12.78 20.43
CA SER A 196 -8.83 12.55 21.74
C SER A 196 -7.97 12.95 22.94
N ASP A 197 -6.70 13.30 22.75
CA ASP A 197 -5.79 13.59 23.87
C ASP A 197 -5.95 15.05 24.32
N PRO A 198 -6.01 15.33 25.64
CA PRO A 198 -6.19 16.68 26.15
C PRO A 198 -5.02 17.62 25.76
N PRO A 199 -5.27 18.93 25.58
CA PRO A 199 -4.21 19.90 25.29
C PRO A 199 -3.17 19.96 26.40
N PRO A 200 -1.89 20.25 26.08
CA PRO A 200 -0.86 20.41 27.07
C PRO A 200 -1.23 21.55 28.05
N ALA A 201 -0.95 21.33 29.34
CA ALA A 201 -1.28 22.24 30.43
C ALA A 201 -0.77 23.69 30.25
N ALA A 202 0.21 23.90 29.35
CA ALA A 202 0.71 25.21 28.98
C ALA A 202 -0.33 26.14 28.33
N LEU A 203 -1.41 25.60 27.73
CA LEU A 203 -2.52 26.40 27.20
C LEU A 203 -3.62 26.70 28.23
N SER A 204 -3.58 26.06 29.41
CA SER A 204 -4.49 26.35 30.53
C SER A 204 -4.02 27.49 31.43
N GLN A 205 -2.86 28.10 31.12
CA GLN A 205 -2.26 29.18 31.89
C GLN A 205 -2.02 30.47 31.09
N LEU A 206 -2.58 30.59 29.89
CA LEU A 206 -2.71 31.91 29.27
C LEU A 206 -3.91 32.64 29.91
N PRO A 207 -3.74 33.90 30.35
CA PRO A 207 -4.83 34.69 30.93
C PRO A 207 -5.93 35.02 29.90
#